data_AF-A0A7Y2F607-F1
#
_entry.id   AF-A0A7Y2F607-F1
#
_cell.length_a   1.000
_cell.length_b   1.000
_cell.length_c   1.000
_cell.angle_alpha   90.00
_cell.angle_beta   90.00
_cell.angle_gamma   90.00
#
_symmetry.space_group_name_H-M   'P 1'
#
loop_
_entity.id
_entity.type
_entity.pdbx_description
1 polymer ?
#
loop_
_entity_poly.entity_id
_entity_poly.type
_entity_poly.pdbx_seq_one_letter_code
_entity_poly.pdbx_strand_id
1 'polypeptide(L)' 'YNANQIEFVNLIINQLVDHGIVDVSLLYESPFTDISPQGPDALFTTHQIERIIQLLDDIRSTALAA' A
#
# COMPACT_ATOMS: atom_id res chain seq x y z
N TYR A 1 -9.50 -13.26 -3.12
CA TYR A 1 -8.96 -12.01 -3.69
C TYR A 1 -9.67 -11.70 -4.98
N ASN A 2 -10.11 -10.45 -5.18
CA ASN A 2 -10.64 -9.97 -6.47
C ASN A 2 -9.52 -9.27 -7.28
N ALA A 3 -9.80 -8.94 -8.54
CA ALA A 3 -8.81 -8.32 -9.44
C ALA A 3 -8.24 -7.01 -8.86
N ASN A 4 -9.11 -6.13 -8.36
CA ASN A 4 -8.70 -4.83 -7.81
C ASN A 4 -7.80 -4.97 -6.57
N GLN A 5 -8.08 -5.93 -5.68
CA GLN A 5 -7.21 -6.22 -4.52
C GLN A 5 -5.81 -6.66 -4.94
N ILE A 6 -5.72 -7.52 -5.97
CA ILE A 6 -4.44 -8.00 -6.49
C ILE A 6 -3.67 -6.85 -7.15
N GLU A 7 -4.36 -6.05 -7.97
CA GLU A 7 -3.78 -4.89 -8.64
C GLU A 7 -3.26 -3.86 -7.63
N PHE A 8 -4.03 -3.58 -6.58
CA PHE A 8 -3.64 -2.66 -5.51
C PHE A 8 -2.37 -3.13 -4.81
N VAL A 9 -2.28 -4.41 -4.43
CA VAL A 9 -1.08 -4.96 -3.78
C VAL A 9 0.12 -4.94 -4.72
N ASN A 10 -0.06 -5.28 -6.00
CA ASN A 10 1.01 -5.21 -6.98
C ASN A 10 1.55 -3.78 -7.14
N LEU A 11 0.67 -2.78 -7.08
CA LEU A 11 1.08 -1.39 -7.13
C LEU A 11 1.91 -0.98 -5.90
N ILE A 12 1.53 -1.44 -4.69
CA ILE A 12 2.37 -1.27 -3.49
C ILE A 12 3.76 -1.88 -3.71
N ILE A 13 3.82 -3.11 -4.22
CA ILE A 13 5.08 -3.83 -4.49
C ILE A 13 5.93 -3.05 -5.49
N ASN A 14 5.36 -2.59 -6.60
CA ASN A 14 6.09 -1.80 -7.60
C ASN A 14 6.67 -0.53 -6.98
N GLN A 15 5.88 0.19 -6.19
CA GLN A 15 6.33 1.42 -5.55
C GLN A 15 7.47 1.16 -4.54
N LEU A 16 7.42 0.04 -3.82
CA LEU A 16 8.51 -0.41 -2.96
C LEU A 16 9.78 -0.77 -3.75
N VAL A 17 9.64 -1.41 -4.91
CA VAL A 17 10.78 -1.75 -5.78
C VAL A 17 11.44 -0.48 -6.34
N ASP A 18 10.64 0.47 -6.80
CA ASP A 18 11.13 1.67 -7.49
C ASP A 18 11.69 2.72 -6.53
N HIS A 19 11.08 2.87 -5.34
CA HIS A 19 11.41 3.96 -4.41
C HIS A 19 11.96 3.47 -3.06
N GLY A 20 11.94 2.17 -2.78
CA GLY A 20 12.40 1.58 -1.52
C GLY A 20 11.45 1.78 -0.33
N ILE A 21 10.63 2.82 -0.36
CA ILE A 21 9.63 3.15 0.67
C ILE A 21 8.31 3.57 0.04
N VAL A 22 7.21 3.36 0.76
CA VAL A 22 5.87 3.84 0.39
C VAL A 22 5.30 4.57 1.61
N ASP A 23 4.91 5.84 1.44
CA ASP A 23 4.15 6.56 2.48
C ASP A 23 2.70 6.07 2.50
N VAL A 24 2.13 5.90 3.70
CA VAL A 24 0.76 5.41 3.87
C VAL A 24 -0.26 6.37 3.26
N SER A 25 0.03 7.67 3.26
CA SER A 25 -0.82 8.68 2.62
C SER A 25 -1.00 8.44 1.12
N LEU A 26 0.02 7.90 0.44
CA LEU A 26 -0.04 7.61 -1.01
C LEU A 26 -1.09 6.57 -1.36
N LEU A 27 -1.49 5.70 -0.41
CA LEU A 27 -2.55 4.71 -0.64
C LEU A 27 -3.92 5.36 -0.94
N TYR A 28 -4.06 6.66 -0.65
CA TYR A 28 -5.23 7.48 -0.90
C TYR A 28 -5.02 8.51 -2.01
N GLU A 29 -3.98 8.34 -2.83
CA GLU A 29 -3.66 9.19 -3.98
C GLU A 29 -3.57 8.36 -5.27
N SER A 30 -3.59 9.02 -6.44
CA SER A 30 -3.26 8.34 -7.70
C SER A 30 -1.80 7.90 -7.66
N PRO A 31 -1.45 6.67 -8.10
CA PRO A 31 -2.28 5.73 -8.88
C PRO A 31 -3.19 4.77 -8.10
N PHE A 32 -3.17 4.77 -6.77
CA PHE A 32 -4.00 3.86 -5.96
C PHE A 32 -5.50 4.18 -6.07
N THR A 33 -5.86 5.46 -6.07
CA THR A 33 -7.26 5.87 -6.19
C THR A 33 -7.86 5.58 -7.57
N ASP A 34 -7.03 5.34 -8.58
CA ASP A 34 -7.49 4.97 -9.92
C ASP A 34 -8.01 3.52 -9.95
N ILE A 35 -7.50 2.66 -9.04
CA ILE A 35 -7.99 1.28 -8.84
C ILE A 35 -9.27 1.27 -7.98
N SER A 36 -9.29 2.11 -6.96
CA SER A 36 -10.39 2.21 -6.00
C SER A 36 -10.53 3.64 -5.49
N PRO A 37 -11.61 4.36 -5.80
CA PRO A 37 -11.76 5.78 -5.44
C PRO A 37 -11.72 6.09 -3.94
N GLN A 38 -11.98 5.10 -3.08
CA GLN A 38 -11.85 5.24 -1.62
C GLN A 38 -10.55 4.61 -1.08
N GLY A 39 -9.58 4.38 -1.97
CA GLY A 39 -8.31 3.75 -1.63
C GLY A 39 -8.49 2.33 -1.08
N PRO A 40 -7.69 1.93 -0.07
CA PRO A 40 -7.71 0.57 0.46
C PRO A 40 -8.97 0.24 1.26
N ASP A 41 -9.70 1.24 1.77
CA ASP A 41 -10.93 1.05 2.57
C ASP A 41 -12.05 0.34 1.82
N ALA A 42 -12.14 0.57 0.51
CA ALA A 42 -13.12 -0.12 -0.33
C ALA A 42 -12.68 -1.54 -0.75
N LEU A 43 -11.42 -1.92 -0.50
CA LEU A 43 -10.84 -3.18 -0.94
C LEU A 43 -10.53 -4.14 0.20
N PHE A 44 -10.23 -3.64 1.39
CA PHE A 44 -9.73 -4.43 2.50
C PHE A 44 -10.50 -4.13 3.79
N THR A 45 -10.54 -5.10 4.69
CA THR A 45 -11.06 -4.87 6.05
C THR A 45 -10.12 -3.96 6.83
N THR A 46 -10.63 -3.24 7.84
CA THR A 46 -9.81 -2.38 8.71
C THR A 46 -8.59 -3.11 9.28
N HIS A 47 -8.77 -4.35 9.77
CA HIS A 47 -7.66 -5.15 10.27
C HIS A 47 -6.61 -5.47 9.18
N GLN A 48 -7.02 -5.72 7.93
CA GLN A 48 -6.07 -5.92 6.84
C GLN A 48 -5.31 -4.63 6.49
N ILE A 49 -6.00 -3.48 6.53
CA ILE A 49 -5.39 -2.17 6.28
C ILE A 49 -4.35 -1.86 7.35
N GLU A 50 -4.68 -2.04 8.63
CA GLU A 50 -3.73 -1.91 9.75
C GLU A 50 -2.48 -2.78 9.56
N ARG A 51 -2.67 -4.02 9.09
CA ARG A 51 -1.54 -4.93 8.81
C ARG A 51 -0.68 -4.47 7.63
N ILE A 52 -1.28 -3.90 6.58
CA ILE A 52 -0.54 -3.31 5.46
C ILE A 52 0.27 -2.10 5.95
N ILE A 53 -0.36 -1.20 6.70
CA ILE A 53 0.28 0.00 7.27
C ILE A 53 1.48 -0.39 8.13
N GLN A 54 1.29 -1.32 9.06
CA GLN A 54 2.38 -1.80 9.93
C GLN A 54 3.55 -2.36 9.11
N LEU A 55 3.28 -3.14 8.06
CA LEU A 55 4.33 -3.70 7.21
C LEU A 55 5.10 -2.61 6.46
N LEU A 56 4.42 -1.59 5.94
CA LEU A 56 5.08 -0.47 5.26
C LEU A 56 5.97 0.34 6.23
N ASP A 57 5.52 0.54 7.46
CA ASP A 57 6.31 1.21 8.49
C ASP A 57 7.53 0.39 8.92
N ASP A 58 7.39 -0.93 9.08
CA ASP A 58 8.50 -1.84 9.41
C ASP A 58 9.58 -1.83 8.29
N ILE A 59 9.13 -1.84 7.02
CA ILE A 59 10.02 -1.73 5.86
C ILE A 59 10.75 -0.38 5.87
N ARG A 60 10.02 0.73 6.08
CA ARG A 60 10.63 2.07 6.15
C ARG A 60 11.65 2.15 7.29
N SER A 61 11.34 1.61 8.46
CA SER A 61 12.28 1.59 9.59
C SER A 61 13.55 0.81 9.27
N THR A 62 13.44 -0.29 8.54
CA THR A 62 14.60 -1.10 8.13
C THR A 62 15.43 -0.37 7.08
N ALA A 63 14.79 0.30 6.12
CA ALA A 63 15.45 1.06 5.07
C ALA A 63 16.23 2.28 5.61
N LEU A 64 15.72 2.93 6.66
CA LEU A 64 16.39 4.08 7.31
C LEU A 64 17.52 3.67 8.26
N ALA A 65 17.55 2.41 8.71
CA ALA A 65 18.57 1.90 9.62
C ALA A 65 19.83 1.36 8.89
N ALA A 66 19.77 1.22 7.56
CA ALA A 66 20.85 0.72 6.70
C ALA A 66 21.70 1.86 6.11
#